data_AF-A0A2L0F3T2-F1
#
_entry.id   AF-A0A2L0F3T2-F1
#
_cell.length_a   1.000
_cell.length_b   1.000
_cell.length_c   1.000
_cell.angle_alpha   90.00
_cell.angle_beta   90.00
_cell.angle_gamma   90.00
#
_symmetry.space_group_name_H-M   'P 1'
#
loop_
_entity.id
_entity.type
_entity.pdbx_description
1 polymer ?
#
loop_
_entity_poly.entity_id
_entity_poly.type
_entity_poly.pdbx_seq_one_letter_code
_entity_poly.pdbx_strand_id
1 'polypeptide(L)'
;MAYNDLNKHVIRNESKERLDDPLQRMLNINTYEEDLHWMWMLDDLDKLGVNTKLALADSTRVLWSPDMRVSRQLCLEFTAIAARSPSFGVFAMVESIEAVSVTIFKHCRGIALENGVECEFFGTKHYKAETAHHIKSEGKIKASLPALTEEQRAEAKAVVDRVFELFYAWSDSLLEYARKYSAAPVEAYAQMIDRSHQLPRRVVLPEYARG
;
A
#
# COMPACT_ATOMS: atom_id res chain seq x y z
N MET A 1 -7.17 1.35 -2.60
CA MET A 1 -7.75 2.42 -1.76
C MET A 1 -7.38 2.32 -0.28
N ALA A 2 -7.00 1.14 0.24
CA ALA A 2 -6.66 0.99 1.65
C ALA A 2 -5.52 1.91 2.17
N TYR A 3 -4.59 2.35 1.31
CA TYR A 3 -3.56 3.31 1.71
C TYR A 3 -4.13 4.70 2.03
N ASN A 4 -5.14 5.17 1.27
CA ASN A 4 -5.89 6.38 1.62
C ASN A 4 -6.60 6.22 2.98
N ASP A 5 -7.15 5.04 3.27
CA ASP A 5 -7.80 4.80 4.55
C ASP A 5 -6.79 4.75 5.70
N LEU A 6 -5.62 4.14 5.47
CA LEU A 6 -4.48 4.15 6.41
C LEU A 6 -4.07 5.59 6.74
N ASN A 7 -3.90 6.43 5.72
CA ASN A 7 -3.54 7.84 5.88
C ASN A 7 -4.61 8.60 6.68
N LYS A 8 -5.87 8.56 6.24
CA LYS A 8 -6.96 9.34 6.83
C LYS A 8 -7.39 8.89 8.22
N HIS A 9 -7.43 7.58 8.46
CA HIS A 9 -8.11 7.02 9.63
C HIS A 9 -7.15 6.41 10.65
N VAL A 10 -5.87 6.25 10.33
CA VAL A 10 -4.91 5.58 11.21
C VAL A 10 -3.69 6.47 11.48
N ILE A 11 -3.02 6.96 10.44
CA ILE A 11 -1.78 7.75 10.57
C ILE A 11 -2.10 9.19 10.98
N ARG A 12 -3.08 9.82 10.32
CA ARG A 12 -3.47 11.19 10.62
C ARG A 12 -4.05 11.28 12.03
N ASN A 13 -3.48 12.15 12.84
CA ASN A 13 -3.96 12.40 14.18
C ASN A 13 -3.86 13.89 14.52
N GLU A 14 -5.02 14.53 14.62
CA GLU A 14 -5.17 15.97 14.88
C GLU A 14 -5.62 16.25 16.33
N SER A 15 -5.55 15.25 17.21
CA SER A 15 -5.81 15.48 18.63
C SER A 15 -4.77 16.44 19.21
N LYS A 16 -5.18 17.27 20.17
CA LYS A 16 -4.32 18.31 20.75
C LYS A 16 -2.99 17.76 21.29
N GLU A 17 -3.03 16.64 22.01
CA GLU A 17 -1.84 15.95 22.55
C GLU A 17 -0.84 15.57 21.44
N ARG A 18 -1.36 15.14 20.29
CA ARG A 18 -0.57 14.68 19.15
C ARG A 18 -0.07 15.83 18.28
N LEU A 19 -0.76 16.96 18.26
CA LEU A 19 -0.31 18.16 17.56
C LEU A 19 0.92 18.81 18.20
N ASP A 20 1.22 18.52 19.47
CA ASP A 20 2.45 18.99 20.11
C ASP A 20 3.69 18.19 19.67
N ASP A 21 3.51 16.96 19.16
CA ASP A 21 4.57 16.12 18.60
C ASP A 21 5.01 16.60 17.20
N PRO A 22 6.28 17.03 17.01
CA PRO A 22 6.78 17.47 15.71
C PRO A 22 6.67 16.42 14.60
N LEU A 23 6.91 15.14 14.91
CA LEU A 23 6.84 14.06 13.92
C LEU A 23 5.41 13.82 13.48
N GLN A 24 4.44 13.91 14.39
CA GLN A 24 3.04 13.77 14.03
C GLN A 24 2.56 14.90 13.12
N ARG A 25 3.01 16.15 13.35
CA ARG A 25 2.69 17.26 12.44
C ARG A 25 3.20 17.00 11.03
N MET A 26 4.42 16.48 10.90
CA MET A 26 4.99 16.10 9.61
C MET A 26 4.20 14.96 8.95
N LEU A 27 3.86 13.92 9.72
CA LEU A 27 3.01 12.82 9.26
C LEU A 27 1.66 13.32 8.75
N ASN A 28 0.99 14.21 9.48
CA ASN A 28 -0.30 14.76 9.07
C ASN A 28 -0.19 15.48 7.72
N ILE A 29 0.83 16.32 7.51
CA ILE A 29 1.07 16.99 6.22
C ILE A 29 1.22 15.95 5.10
N ASN A 30 2.07 14.93 5.31
CA ASN A 30 2.30 13.88 4.32
C ASN A 30 1.00 13.15 3.95
N THR A 31 0.15 12.84 4.93
CA THR A 31 -1.12 12.13 4.65
C THR A 31 -2.02 12.90 3.70
N TYR A 32 -2.02 14.24 3.73
CA TYR A 32 -2.86 15.03 2.84
C TYR A 32 -2.38 14.99 1.37
N GLU A 33 -1.07 14.88 1.15
CA GLU A 33 -0.49 14.77 -0.19
C GLU A 33 -0.78 13.39 -0.80
N GLU A 34 -0.59 12.33 -0.02
CA GLU A 34 -0.69 10.93 -0.47
C GLU A 34 -2.13 10.42 -0.69
N ASP A 35 -3.15 11.07 -0.11
CA ASP A 35 -4.54 10.61 -0.09
C ASP A 35 -5.18 10.40 -1.47
N LEU A 36 -4.60 10.98 -2.52
CA LEU A 36 -5.21 11.04 -3.86
C LEU A 36 -4.49 10.16 -4.90
N HIS A 37 -3.35 9.55 -4.56
CA HIS A 37 -2.57 8.76 -5.53
C HIS A 37 -3.33 7.56 -6.10
N TRP A 38 -4.28 6.99 -5.35
CA TRP A 38 -5.13 5.91 -5.86
C TRP A 38 -5.98 6.29 -7.07
N MET A 39 -6.26 7.59 -7.28
CA MET A 39 -7.01 8.06 -8.45
C MET A 39 -6.23 7.80 -9.74
N TRP A 40 -4.92 8.00 -9.73
CA TRP A 40 -4.06 7.72 -10.89
C TRP A 40 -4.10 6.24 -11.28
N MET A 41 -4.27 5.35 -10.30
CA MET A 41 -4.41 3.92 -10.58
C MET A 41 -5.74 3.64 -11.29
N LEU A 42 -6.81 4.33 -10.93
CA LEU A 42 -8.09 4.20 -11.64
C LEU A 42 -8.02 4.78 -13.04
N ASP A 43 -7.34 5.92 -13.22
CA ASP A 43 -7.11 6.51 -14.54
C ASP A 43 -6.36 5.52 -15.45
N ASP A 44 -5.38 4.80 -14.91
CA ASP A 44 -4.67 3.73 -15.65
C ASP A 44 -5.61 2.58 -16.04
N LEU A 45 -6.46 2.12 -15.11
CA LEU A 45 -7.43 1.05 -15.39
C LEU A 45 -8.46 1.45 -16.45
N ASP A 46 -8.91 2.72 -16.44
CA ASP A 46 -9.82 3.26 -17.43
C ASP A 46 -9.14 3.35 -18.80
N LYS A 47 -7.91 3.85 -18.88
CA LYS A 47 -7.15 3.93 -20.14
C LYS A 47 -6.82 2.54 -20.71
N LEU A 48 -6.58 1.55 -19.84
CA LEU A 48 -6.37 0.15 -20.22
C LEU A 48 -7.64 -0.53 -20.76
N GLY A 49 -8.82 0.07 -20.55
CA GLY A 49 -10.10 -0.57 -20.91
C GLY A 49 -10.40 -1.83 -20.08
N VAL A 50 -9.68 -2.05 -18.97
CA VAL A 50 -9.83 -3.22 -18.10
C VAL A 50 -10.84 -2.99 -16.97
N ASN A 51 -11.50 -1.82 -16.95
CA ASN A 51 -12.62 -1.50 -16.07
C ASN A 51 -13.90 -2.26 -16.50
N THR A 52 -13.84 -3.58 -16.39
CA THR A 52 -14.93 -4.49 -16.76
C THR A 52 -16.05 -4.45 -15.72
N LYS A 53 -17.30 -4.52 -16.19
CA LYS A 53 -18.45 -4.66 -15.29
C LYS A 53 -18.50 -6.08 -14.73
N LEU A 54 -18.30 -6.22 -13.43
CA LEU A 54 -18.50 -7.46 -12.69
C LEU A 54 -19.72 -7.33 -11.77
N ALA A 55 -20.41 -8.45 -11.52
CA ALA A 55 -21.37 -8.51 -10.42
C ALA A 55 -20.63 -8.21 -9.09
N LEU A 56 -21.30 -7.54 -8.15
CA LEU A 56 -20.68 -7.18 -6.87
C LEU A 56 -20.10 -8.40 -6.12
N ALA A 57 -20.77 -9.54 -6.19
CA ALA A 57 -20.28 -10.78 -5.58
C ALA A 57 -18.98 -11.27 -6.25
N ASP A 58 -18.83 -11.06 -7.55
CA ASP A 58 -17.67 -11.50 -8.33
C ASP A 58 -16.48 -10.57 -8.14
N SER A 59 -16.70 -9.25 -8.11
CA SER A 59 -15.64 -8.32 -7.72
C SER A 59 -15.14 -8.61 -6.30
N THR A 60 -16.04 -8.94 -5.38
CA THR A 60 -15.68 -9.36 -4.02
C THR A 60 -14.87 -10.67 -4.03
N ARG A 61 -15.26 -11.67 -4.83
CA ARG A 61 -14.49 -12.93 -4.97
C ARG A 61 -13.08 -12.70 -5.48
N VAL A 62 -12.90 -11.81 -6.47
CA VAL A 62 -11.58 -11.44 -6.98
C VAL A 62 -10.76 -10.76 -5.88
N LEU A 63 -11.32 -9.73 -5.26
CA LEU A 63 -10.63 -8.96 -4.22
C LEU A 63 -10.27 -9.79 -2.98
N TRP A 64 -11.09 -10.78 -2.61
CA TRP A 64 -10.85 -11.70 -1.48
C TRP A 64 -10.22 -13.04 -1.87
N SER A 65 -9.85 -13.21 -3.15
CA SER A 65 -9.19 -14.43 -3.62
C SER A 65 -7.86 -14.68 -2.90
N PRO A 66 -7.36 -15.93 -2.92
CA PRO A 66 -6.01 -16.24 -2.45
C PRO A 66 -4.93 -15.43 -3.18
N ASP A 67 -5.10 -15.17 -4.47
CA ASP A 67 -4.15 -14.43 -5.31
C ASP A 67 -3.98 -12.98 -4.85
N MET A 68 -5.03 -12.36 -4.30
CA MET A 68 -4.98 -10.98 -3.78
C MET A 68 -4.65 -10.91 -2.28
N ARG A 69 -4.39 -12.05 -1.62
CA ARG A 69 -4.25 -12.13 -0.15
C ARG A 69 -3.12 -11.27 0.37
N VAL A 70 -1.96 -11.29 -0.27
CA VAL A 70 -0.77 -10.59 0.22
C VAL A 70 -0.97 -9.07 0.16
N SER A 71 -1.56 -8.55 -0.92
CA SER A 71 -1.93 -7.12 -1.01
C SER A 71 -2.91 -6.68 0.09
N ARG A 72 -3.89 -7.53 0.45
CA ARG A 72 -4.79 -7.24 1.59
C ARG A 72 -4.05 -7.26 2.92
N GLN A 73 -3.21 -8.28 3.14
CA GLN A 73 -2.43 -8.43 4.37
C GLN A 73 -1.46 -7.25 4.57
N LEU A 74 -0.80 -6.78 3.52
CA LEU A 74 0.09 -5.62 3.56
C LEU A 74 -0.58 -4.41 4.22
N CYS A 75 -1.80 -4.06 3.79
CA CYS A 75 -2.52 -2.91 4.31
C CYS A 75 -2.97 -3.10 5.77
N LEU A 76 -3.37 -4.33 6.13
CA LEU A 76 -3.75 -4.68 7.50
C LEU A 76 -2.54 -4.62 8.44
N GLU A 77 -1.38 -5.10 7.99
CA GLU A 77 -0.12 -5.07 8.73
C GLU A 77 0.36 -3.62 8.93
N PHE A 78 0.30 -2.77 7.91
CA PHE A 78 0.59 -1.34 8.08
C PHE A 78 -0.36 -0.66 9.06
N THR A 79 -1.66 -0.98 9.01
CA THR A 79 -2.63 -0.47 9.99
C THR A 79 -2.26 -0.91 11.40
N ALA A 80 -1.89 -2.18 11.56
CA ALA A 80 -1.46 -2.76 12.82
C ALA A 80 -0.18 -2.14 13.38
N ILE A 81 0.80 -1.84 12.52
CA ILE A 81 2.04 -1.15 12.89
C ILE A 81 1.71 0.28 13.32
N ALA A 82 1.00 1.03 12.47
CA ALA A 82 0.67 2.42 12.72
C ALA A 82 -0.14 2.63 14.01
N ALA A 83 -1.16 1.81 14.25
CA ALA A 83 -2.03 1.92 15.42
C ALA A 83 -1.32 1.65 16.76
N ARG A 84 -0.22 0.89 16.75
CA ARG A 84 0.53 0.51 17.95
C ARG A 84 1.80 1.33 18.17
N SER A 85 2.26 2.04 17.14
CA SER A 85 3.55 2.72 17.17
C SER A 85 3.42 4.13 17.74
N PRO A 86 4.43 4.60 18.48
CA PRO A 86 4.59 6.04 18.71
C PRO A 86 4.93 6.75 17.39
N SER A 87 4.83 8.09 17.36
CA SER A 87 4.97 8.85 16.11
C SER A 87 6.34 8.68 15.44
N PHE A 88 7.43 8.39 16.18
CA PHE A 88 8.71 8.05 15.56
C PHE A 88 8.70 6.70 14.83
N GLY A 89 7.94 5.71 15.32
CA GLY A 89 7.78 4.42 14.66
C GLY A 89 6.92 4.55 13.42
N VAL A 90 5.82 5.31 13.49
CA VAL A 90 4.98 5.64 12.32
C VAL A 90 5.78 6.42 11.27
N PHE A 91 6.61 7.38 11.71
CA PHE A 91 7.51 8.12 10.83
C PHE A 91 8.51 7.20 10.13
N ALA A 92 9.14 6.28 10.86
CA ALA A 92 10.04 5.28 10.27
C ALA A 92 9.32 4.36 9.28
N MET A 93 8.07 3.97 9.57
CA MET A 93 7.22 3.19 8.66
C MET A 93 6.97 3.94 7.35
N VAL A 94 6.53 5.21 7.42
CA VAL A 94 6.23 6.04 6.24
C VAL A 94 7.47 6.30 5.40
N GLU A 95 8.59 6.67 6.02
CA GLU A 95 9.87 6.85 5.30
C GLU A 95 10.35 5.55 4.62
N SER A 96 10.06 4.39 5.21
CA SER A 96 10.36 3.10 4.58
C SER A 96 9.44 2.83 3.39
N ILE A 97 8.15 3.18 3.49
CA ILE A 97 7.19 3.10 2.39
C ILE A 97 7.65 4.01 1.24
N GLU A 98 8.04 5.26 1.53
CA GLU A 98 8.55 6.22 0.53
C GLU A 98 9.86 5.75 -0.13
N ALA A 99 10.78 5.15 0.65
CA ALA A 99 12.00 4.58 0.07
C ALA A 99 11.70 3.45 -0.93
N VAL A 100 10.70 2.63 -0.63
CA VAL A 100 10.22 1.57 -1.52
C VAL A 100 9.49 2.16 -2.73
N SER A 101 8.59 3.13 -2.54
CA SER A 101 7.83 3.76 -3.63
C SER A 101 8.76 4.42 -4.65
N VAL A 102 9.73 5.22 -4.21
CA VAL A 102 10.74 5.84 -5.09
C VAL A 102 11.46 4.78 -5.92
N THR A 103 11.81 3.64 -5.31
CA THR A 103 12.48 2.55 -6.00
C THR A 103 11.57 1.91 -7.07
N ILE A 104 10.34 1.56 -6.71
CA ILE A 104 9.36 0.97 -7.64
C ILE A 104 9.09 1.93 -8.80
N PHE A 105 8.72 3.18 -8.52
CA PHE A 105 8.27 4.11 -9.56
C PHE A 105 9.42 4.61 -10.43
N LYS A 106 10.66 4.60 -9.94
CA LYS A 106 11.85 4.78 -10.79
C LYS A 106 11.89 3.73 -11.91
N HIS A 107 11.51 2.49 -11.61
CA HIS A 107 11.44 1.41 -12.59
C HIS A 107 10.16 1.43 -13.43
N CYS A 108 9.11 2.11 -12.99
CA CYS A 108 7.89 2.31 -13.77
C CYS A 108 7.95 3.47 -14.76
N ARG A 109 8.97 4.33 -14.66
CA ARG A 109 9.10 5.53 -15.51
C ARG A 109 9.05 5.18 -17.00
N GLY A 110 8.13 5.80 -17.73
CA GLY A 110 7.96 5.60 -19.17
C GLY A 110 7.15 4.37 -19.55
N ILE A 111 6.59 3.62 -18.59
CA ILE A 111 5.62 2.57 -18.91
C ILE A 111 4.38 3.23 -19.53
N ALA A 112 4.06 2.79 -20.73
CA ALA A 112 2.95 3.26 -21.52
C ALA A 112 2.10 2.08 -21.99
N LEU A 113 0.85 2.39 -22.31
CA LEU A 113 -0.08 1.47 -22.94
C LEU A 113 0.34 1.19 -24.39
N GLU A 114 -0.24 0.16 -25.00
CA GLU A 114 0.04 -0.20 -26.40
C GLU A 114 -0.27 0.93 -27.40
N ASN A 115 -1.18 1.83 -27.04
CA ASN A 115 -1.49 3.03 -27.83
C ASN A 115 -0.50 4.20 -27.64
N GLY A 116 0.57 3.99 -26.85
CA GLY A 116 1.62 4.97 -26.58
C GLY A 116 1.28 5.99 -25.49
N VAL A 117 0.09 5.95 -24.89
CA VAL A 117 -0.29 6.82 -23.77
C VAL A 117 0.39 6.32 -22.51
N GLU A 118 1.14 7.20 -21.84
CA GLU A 118 1.82 6.85 -20.59
C GLU A 118 0.83 6.64 -19.44
N CYS A 119 1.13 5.65 -18.59
CA CYS A 119 0.43 5.44 -17.33
C CYS A 119 0.69 6.61 -16.36
N GLU A 120 -0.26 6.88 -15.48
CA GLU A 120 -0.15 7.87 -14.42
C GLU A 120 0.41 7.26 -13.14
N PHE A 121 -0.20 6.18 -12.65
CA PHE A 121 0.23 5.52 -11.43
C PHE A 121 1.48 4.70 -11.66
N PHE A 122 1.49 3.88 -12.70
CA PHE A 122 2.67 3.11 -13.11
C PHE A 122 3.48 3.84 -14.18
N GLY A 123 3.67 5.16 -14.08
CA GLY A 123 4.45 5.90 -15.06
C GLY A 123 5.25 7.05 -14.48
N THR A 124 5.73 7.95 -15.35
CA THR A 124 6.61 9.07 -14.97
C THR A 124 5.93 10.05 -14.01
N LYS A 125 4.60 10.19 -14.07
CA LYS A 125 3.84 11.11 -13.20
C LYS A 125 4.04 10.74 -11.72
N HIS A 126 3.80 9.49 -11.35
CA HIS A 126 3.99 9.04 -9.97
C HIS A 126 5.45 9.16 -9.51
N TYR A 127 6.41 8.75 -10.35
CA TYR A 127 7.84 8.90 -10.02
C TYR A 127 8.22 10.36 -9.73
N LYS A 128 7.74 11.31 -10.55
CA LYS A 128 8.01 12.73 -10.34
C LYS A 128 7.41 13.23 -9.03
N ALA A 129 6.18 12.82 -8.71
CA ALA A 129 5.57 13.12 -7.42
C ALA A 129 6.46 12.60 -6.29
N GLU A 130 6.80 11.32 -6.27
CA GLU A 130 7.63 10.67 -5.24
C GLU A 130 9.03 11.29 -5.08
N THR A 131 9.64 11.78 -6.16
CA THR A 131 10.93 12.50 -6.07
C THR A 131 10.80 13.97 -5.67
N ALA A 132 9.61 14.54 -5.78
CA ALA A 132 9.29 15.88 -5.26
C ALA A 132 8.82 15.82 -3.80
N HIS A 133 8.19 14.70 -3.40
CA HIS A 133 7.88 14.34 -2.02
C HIS A 133 9.16 13.87 -1.34
N HIS A 134 9.80 14.79 -0.67
CA HIS A 134 10.57 14.39 0.48
C HIS A 134 9.82 14.95 1.68
N ILE A 135 9.41 14.08 2.60
CA ILE A 135 9.21 14.48 4.01
C ILE A 135 10.42 15.31 4.48
N LYS A 136 11.59 15.19 3.81
CA LYS A 136 12.81 15.97 3.95
C LYS A 136 13.12 16.97 2.81
N SER A 137 12.14 17.60 2.16
CA SER A 137 12.44 18.61 1.13
C SER A 137 13.46 19.65 1.65
N GLU A 138 14.43 19.93 0.78
CA GLU A 138 15.81 20.26 1.14
C GLU A 138 15.96 21.47 2.08
N GLY A 139 16.77 21.27 3.12
CA GLY A 139 17.44 22.37 3.84
C GLY A 139 16.97 22.67 5.26
N LYS A 140 15.74 22.30 5.66
CA LYS A 140 15.23 22.64 7.02
C LYS A 140 14.94 21.44 7.92
N ILE A 141 14.61 20.28 7.36
CA ILE A 141 14.01 19.18 8.14
C ILE A 141 15.04 18.26 8.82
N LYS A 142 16.20 18.01 8.20
CA LYS A 142 17.30 17.26 8.86
C LYS A 142 17.80 17.94 10.13
N ALA A 143 17.68 19.26 10.24
CA ALA A 143 18.10 20.03 11.42
C ALA A 143 17.05 20.02 12.56
N SER A 144 15.85 19.48 12.33
CA SER A 144 14.70 19.55 13.26
C SER A 144 14.12 18.20 13.69
N LEU A 145 14.66 17.06 13.22
CA LEU A 145 14.19 15.76 13.69
C LEU A 145 14.65 15.55 15.16
N PRO A 146 13.76 15.11 16.06
CA PRO A 146 14.14 14.82 17.43
C PRO A 146 15.17 13.68 17.46
N ALA A 147 16.13 13.77 18.39
CA ALA A 147 17.03 12.66 18.64
C ALA A 147 16.27 11.48 19.26
N LEU A 148 16.55 10.27 18.76
CA LEU A 148 16.04 9.05 19.35
C LEU A 148 17.05 8.51 20.37
N THR A 149 16.52 7.98 21.48
CA THR A 149 17.26 7.07 22.36
C THR A 149 17.66 5.80 21.63
N GLU A 150 18.55 5.00 22.21
CA GLU A 150 18.97 3.74 21.58
C GLU A 150 17.81 2.73 21.51
N GLU A 151 16.96 2.70 22.54
CA GLU A 151 15.76 1.87 22.57
C GLU A 151 14.78 2.26 21.47
N GLN A 152 14.49 3.56 21.33
CA GLN A 152 13.62 4.07 20.26
C GLN A 152 14.21 3.83 18.87
N ARG A 153 15.54 3.92 18.73
CA ARG A 153 16.23 3.61 17.48
C ARG A 153 16.08 2.14 17.12
N ALA A 154 16.24 1.23 18.09
CA ALA A 154 16.05 -0.19 17.88
C ALA A 154 14.61 -0.52 17.51
N GLU A 155 13.61 0.10 18.16
CA GLU A 155 12.20 -0.05 17.83
C GLU A 155 11.88 0.46 16.42
N ALA A 156 12.33 1.67 16.08
CA ALA A 156 12.17 2.23 14.75
C ALA A 156 12.82 1.34 13.68
N LYS A 157 14.00 0.78 13.96
CA LYS A 157 14.66 -0.16 13.04
C LYS A 157 13.82 -1.43 12.85
N ALA A 158 13.25 -2.00 13.91
CA ALA A 158 12.39 -3.17 13.79
C ALA A 158 11.15 -2.90 12.91
N VAL A 159 10.59 -1.69 13.01
CA VAL A 159 9.50 -1.25 12.11
C VAL A 159 9.99 -1.17 10.66
N VAL A 160 11.16 -0.55 10.42
CA VAL A 160 11.77 -0.47 9.09
C VAL A 160 11.95 -1.86 8.49
N ASP A 161 12.62 -2.76 9.21
CA ASP A 161 12.90 -4.12 8.75
C ASP A 161 11.57 -4.84 8.40
N ARG A 162 10.55 -4.71 9.25
CA ARG A 162 9.23 -5.30 9.01
C ARG A 162 8.55 -4.75 7.76
N VAL A 163 8.62 -3.44 7.51
CA VAL A 163 8.05 -2.83 6.30
C VAL A 163 8.73 -3.37 5.05
N PHE A 164 10.06 -3.48 5.04
CA PHE A 164 10.79 -4.06 3.92
C PHE A 164 10.45 -5.52 3.68
N GLU A 165 10.32 -6.34 4.71
CA GLU A 165 9.85 -7.73 4.59
C GLU A 165 8.46 -7.83 3.95
N LEU A 166 7.53 -6.98 4.39
CA LEU A 166 6.16 -6.93 3.88
C LEU A 166 6.14 -6.54 2.39
N PHE A 167 6.94 -5.54 1.99
CA PHE A 167 7.05 -5.16 0.59
C PHE A 167 7.74 -6.21 -0.27
N TYR A 168 8.75 -6.91 0.26
CA TYR A 168 9.39 -8.01 -0.45
C TYR A 168 8.37 -9.10 -0.78
N ALA A 169 7.63 -9.58 0.24
CA ALA A 169 6.56 -10.56 0.06
C ALA A 169 5.46 -10.08 -0.91
N TRP A 170 5.10 -8.80 -0.85
CA TRP A 170 4.13 -8.21 -1.76
C TRP A 170 4.64 -8.19 -3.20
N SER A 171 5.88 -7.72 -3.44
CA SER A 171 6.48 -7.70 -4.77
C SER A 171 6.63 -9.09 -5.38
N ASP A 172 7.01 -10.08 -4.58
CA ASP A 172 7.07 -11.48 -5.02
C ASP A 172 5.68 -11.99 -5.40
N SER A 173 4.65 -11.68 -4.61
CA SER A 173 3.27 -12.08 -4.92
C SER A 173 2.75 -11.46 -6.22
N LEU A 174 3.15 -10.22 -6.53
CA LEU A 174 2.80 -9.57 -7.80
C LEU A 174 3.51 -10.24 -8.98
N LEU A 175 4.78 -10.63 -8.81
CA LEU A 175 5.53 -11.35 -9.84
C LEU A 175 4.94 -12.76 -10.07
N GLU A 176 4.58 -13.47 -9.01
CA GLU A 176 3.89 -14.76 -9.09
C GLU A 176 2.56 -14.63 -9.82
N TYR A 177 1.76 -13.60 -9.47
CA TYR A 177 0.52 -13.29 -10.17
C TYR A 177 0.75 -13.04 -11.66
N ALA A 178 1.70 -12.17 -12.00
CA ALA A 178 2.00 -11.82 -13.39
C ALA A 178 2.46 -13.05 -14.18
N ARG A 179 3.31 -13.90 -13.61
CA ARG A 179 3.76 -15.16 -14.24
C ARG A 179 2.60 -16.12 -14.48
N LYS A 180 1.74 -16.29 -13.47
CA LYS A 180 0.61 -17.22 -13.49
C LYS A 180 -0.43 -16.86 -14.56
N TYR A 181 -0.67 -15.56 -14.78
CA TYR A 181 -1.70 -15.09 -15.71
C TYR A 181 -1.14 -14.43 -16.98
N SER A 182 0.17 -14.51 -17.22
CA SER A 182 0.85 -13.85 -18.35
C SER A 182 0.26 -14.21 -19.72
N ALA A 183 -0.24 -15.44 -19.90
CA ALA A 183 -0.81 -15.90 -21.15
C ALA A 183 -2.26 -15.46 -21.41
N ALA A 184 -3.01 -15.11 -20.35
CA ALA A 184 -4.43 -14.77 -20.44
C ALA A 184 -4.86 -13.83 -19.28
N PRO A 185 -4.37 -12.57 -19.26
CA PRO A 185 -4.62 -11.65 -18.14
C PRO A 185 -6.11 -11.30 -17.97
N VAL A 186 -6.88 -11.29 -19.07
CA VAL A 186 -8.33 -11.04 -19.05
C VAL A 186 -9.12 -12.18 -18.41
N GLU A 187 -8.61 -13.42 -18.51
CA GLU A 187 -9.27 -14.60 -17.93
C GLU A 187 -8.93 -14.80 -16.45
N ALA A 188 -7.93 -14.08 -15.92
CA ALA A 188 -7.50 -14.21 -14.54
C ALA A 188 -8.65 -14.05 -13.54
N TYR A 189 -9.51 -13.05 -13.75
CA TYR A 189 -10.67 -12.80 -12.89
C TYR A 189 -11.72 -13.90 -12.99
N ALA A 190 -12.01 -14.39 -14.20
CA ALA A 190 -12.93 -15.51 -14.40
C ALA A 190 -12.43 -16.76 -13.66
N GLN A 191 -11.13 -17.09 -13.78
CA GLN A 191 -10.53 -18.21 -13.07
C GLN A 191 -10.59 -18.05 -11.54
N MET A 192 -10.40 -16.83 -11.01
CA MET A 192 -10.56 -16.57 -9.57
C MET A 192 -12.00 -16.75 -9.10
N ILE A 193 -12.97 -16.27 -9.88
CA ILE A 193 -14.39 -16.42 -9.60
C ILE A 193 -14.77 -17.90 -9.59
N ASP A 194 -14.40 -18.65 -10.62
CA ASP A 194 -14.69 -20.09 -10.74
C ASP A 194 -14.10 -20.89 -9.58
N ARG A 195 -12.84 -20.65 -9.22
CA ARG A 195 -12.21 -21.29 -8.05
C ARG A 195 -12.98 -20.99 -6.76
N SER A 196 -13.49 -19.78 -6.59
CA SER A 196 -14.26 -19.43 -5.39
C SER A 196 -15.58 -20.20 -5.28
N HIS A 197 -16.20 -20.56 -6.41
CA HIS A 197 -17.41 -21.37 -6.45
C HIS A 197 -17.16 -22.84 -6.09
N GLN A 198 -15.93 -23.31 -6.32
CA GLN A 198 -15.48 -24.66 -6.00
C GLN A 198 -15.03 -24.81 -4.54
N LEU A 199 -14.91 -23.70 -3.78
CA LEU A 199 -14.58 -23.76 -2.37
C LEU A 199 -15.70 -24.46 -1.57
N PRO A 200 -15.34 -25.35 -0.63
CA PRO A 200 -16.34 -26.03 0.18
C PRO A 200 -17.18 -25.00 0.95
N ARG A 201 -18.51 -25.01 0.77
CA ARG A 201 -19.44 -24.14 1.50
C ARG A 201 -19.63 -24.51 2.97
N ARG A 202 -18.95 -25.55 3.45
CA ARG A 202 -19.01 -25.96 4.85
C ARG A 202 -18.01 -25.15 5.66
N VAL A 203 -18.52 -24.25 6.49
CA VAL A 203 -17.82 -23.77 7.67
C VAL A 203 -17.59 -24.98 8.56
N VAL A 204 -16.35 -25.48 8.61
CA VAL A 204 -15.95 -26.32 9.74
C VAL A 204 -15.82 -25.33 10.90
N LEU A 205 -16.90 -25.15 11.66
CA LEU A 205 -16.81 -24.45 12.93
C LEU A 205 -15.78 -25.20 13.78
N PRO A 206 -14.76 -24.50 14.33
CA PRO A 206 -13.86 -25.09 15.30
C PRO A 206 -14.67 -25.76 16.41
N GLU A 207 -14.23 -26.90 16.93
CA GLU A 207 -14.97 -27.67 17.96
C GLU A 207 -15.37 -26.81 19.18
N TYR A 208 -14.61 -25.75 19.47
CA TYR A 208 -14.89 -24.79 20.54
C TYR A 208 -16.11 -23.89 20.32
N ALA A 209 -16.71 -23.86 19.13
CA ALA A 209 -17.94 -23.10 18.84
C ALA A 209 -19.22 -23.97 18.99
N ARG A 210 -19.10 -25.18 19.52
CA ARG A 210 -20.24 -26.10 19.81
C ARG A 210 -20.54 -26.25 21.31
N GLY A 211 -20.16 -25.27 22.13
CA GLY A 211 -20.40 -25.24 23.57
C GLY A 211 -21.19 -24.01 23.97
#